data_AF-A0A1J3FXF2-F1
#
_entry.id   AF-A0A1J3FXF2-F1
#
_cell.length_a   1.000
_cell.length_b   1.000
_cell.length_c   1.000
_cell.angle_alpha   90.00
_cell.angle_beta   90.00
_cell.angle_gamma   90.00
#
_symmetry.space_group_name_H-M   'P 1'
#
loop_
_entity.id
_entity.type
_entity.pdbx_description
1 polymer ?
#
loop_
_entity_poly.entity_id
_entity_poly.type
_entity_poly.pdbx_seq_one_letter_code
_entity_poly.pdbx_strand_id
1 'polypeptide(L)'
;GNLVPNAWQSLVELLYDFVLNLVKEQIGGLSGNVKQMFFPCILVTFLFLLFCNLQGMIPYSFTVTSHFLITLALSFSIFIGITIVGFQRHG
;
A
#
# COMPACT_ATOMS: atom_id res chain seq x y z
N GLY A 1 -8.45 17.98 17.88
CA GLY A 1 -8.25 18.19 16.45
C GLY A 1 -9.00 19.45 16.05
N ASN A 2 -8.42 20.27 15.16
CA ASN A 2 -9.17 21.38 14.59
C ASN A 2 -10.30 20.80 13.73
N LEU A 3 -11.52 21.34 13.88
CA LEU A 3 -12.70 20.93 13.10
C LEU A 3 -12.55 21.21 11.60
N VAL A 4 -11.63 22.12 11.23
CA VAL A 4 -11.24 22.39 9.85
C VAL A 4 -9.85 21.78 9.63
N PRO A 5 -9.72 20.79 8.72
CA PRO A 5 -8.45 20.17 8.42
C PRO A 5 -7.53 21.14 7.65
N ASN A 6 -6.24 21.09 7.95
CA ASN A 6 -5.22 21.79 7.16
C ASN A 6 -5.02 21.09 5.80
N ALA A 7 -4.50 21.81 4.80
CA ALA A 7 -4.29 21.26 3.45
C ALA A 7 -3.47 19.95 3.45
N TRP A 8 -2.41 19.86 4.27
CA TRP A 8 -1.60 18.65 4.42
C TRP A 8 -2.36 17.50 5.07
N GLN A 9 -3.20 17.78 6.06
CA GLN A 9 -4.05 16.78 6.69
C GLN A 9 -5.06 16.22 5.68
N SER A 10 -5.71 17.10 4.90
CA SER A 10 -6.67 16.71 3.88
C SER A 10 -6.04 15.81 2.80
N LEU A 11 -4.80 16.09 2.39
CA LEU A 11 -4.07 15.23 1.45
C LEU A 11 -3.84 13.82 2.02
N VAL A 12 -3.43 13.73 3.28
CA VAL A 12 -3.20 12.43 3.94
C VAL A 12 -4.51 11.67 4.14
N GLU A 13 -5.58 12.34 4.54
CA GLU A 13 -6.92 11.76 4.66
C GLU A 13 -7.41 11.24 3.32
N LEU A 14 -7.22 12.00 2.24
CA LEU A 14 -7.59 11.57 0.88
C LEU A 14 -6.84 10.29 0.46
N LEU A 15 -5.52 10.22 0.70
CA LEU A 15 -4.72 9.03 0.39
C LEU A 15 -5.15 7.83 1.24
N TYR A 16 -5.42 8.05 2.52
CA TYR A 16 -5.91 7.02 3.43
C TYR A 16 -7.26 6.45 2.98
N ASP A 17 -8.23 7.32 2.70
CA ASP A 17 -9.56 6.92 2.27
C ASP A 17 -9.54 6.25 0.89
N PHE A 18 -8.69 6.73 -0.03
CA PHE A 18 -8.50 6.12 -1.35
C PHE A 18 -8.07 4.66 -1.23
N VAL A 19 -7.00 4.40 -0.46
CA VAL A 19 -6.51 3.03 -0.26
C VAL A 19 -7.51 2.20 0.53
N LEU A 20 -8.16 2.78 1.54
CA LEU A 20 -9.14 2.07 2.35
C LEU A 20 -10.33 1.61 1.52
N ASN A 21 -10.84 2.46 0.62
CA ASN A 21 -11.93 2.11 -0.28
C ASN A 21 -11.49 1.04 -1.29
N LEU A 22 -10.29 1.18 -1.87
CA LEU A 22 -9.71 0.16 -2.75
C LEU A 22 -9.64 -1.21 -2.07
N VAL A 23 -9.12 -1.28 -0.84
CA VAL A 23 -9.03 -2.53 -0.07
C VAL A 23 -10.42 -3.10 0.23
N LYS A 24 -11.38 -2.26 0.60
CA LYS A 24 -12.76 -2.70 0.91
C LYS A 24 -13.45 -3.32 -0.30
N GLU A 25 -13.29 -2.71 -1.48
CA GLU A 25 -13.86 -3.14 -2.75
C GLU A 25 -13.19 -4.40 -3.28
N GLN A 26 -11.86 -4.44 -3.32
CA GLN A 26 -11.10 -5.53 -3.95
C GLN A 26 -11.05 -6.81 -3.10
N ILE A 27 -11.01 -6.70 -1.77
CA ILE A 27 -10.92 -7.84 -0.84
C ILE A 27 -12.33 -8.26 -0.36
N GLY A 28 -13.37 -7.98 -1.15
CA GLY A 28 -14.77 -8.27 -0.84
C GLY A 28 -15.00 -9.75 -0.47
N GLY A 29 -15.61 -10.00 0.69
CA GLY A 29 -15.99 -11.36 1.14
C GLY A 29 -15.27 -11.89 2.38
N LEU A 30 -14.10 -11.37 2.75
CA LEU A 30 -13.41 -11.73 4.00
C LEU A 30 -13.97 -10.93 5.19
N SER A 31 -14.10 -11.58 6.36
CA SER A 31 -14.52 -10.94 7.62
C SER A 31 -13.76 -9.63 7.87
N GLY A 32 -14.43 -8.60 8.39
CA GLY A 32 -13.88 -7.25 8.56
C GLY A 32 -12.51 -7.20 9.25
N ASN A 33 -12.24 -8.15 10.17
CA ASN A 33 -10.94 -8.30 10.83
C ASN A 33 -9.78 -8.58 9.86
N VAL A 34 -10.02 -9.36 8.81
CA VAL A 34 -8.96 -9.75 7.86
C VAL A 34 -8.59 -8.58 6.96
N LYS A 35 -9.58 -7.80 6.53
CA LYS A 35 -9.36 -6.60 5.71
C LYS A 35 -8.48 -5.59 6.44
N GLN A 36 -8.73 -5.40 7.73
CA GLN A 36 -7.92 -4.51 8.58
C GLN A 36 -6.48 -5.00 8.77
N MET A 37 -6.24 -6.31 8.72
CA MET A 37 -4.91 -6.89 8.84
C MET A 37 -4.02 -6.62 7.62
N PHE A 38 -4.59 -6.68 6.42
CA PHE A 38 -3.85 -6.42 5.16
C PHE A 38 -3.76 -4.94 4.79
N PHE A 39 -4.71 -4.13 5.25
CA PHE A 39 -4.75 -2.70 5.00
C PHE A 39 -3.40 -1.96 5.22
N PRO A 40 -2.72 -2.08 6.37
CA PRO A 40 -1.46 -1.36 6.59
C PRO A 40 -0.36 -1.78 5.61
N CYS A 41 -0.30 -3.06 5.24
CA CYS A 41 0.68 -3.54 4.25
C CYS A 41 0.42 -2.92 2.87
N ILE A 42 -0.84 -2.93 2.43
CA ILE A 42 -1.23 -2.35 1.13
C ILE A 42 -1.01 -0.84 1.10
N LEU A 43 -1.33 -0.13 2.18
CA LEU A 43 -1.11 1.31 2.31
C LEU A 43 0.38 1.67 2.20
N VAL A 44 1.25 0.95 2.90
CA VAL A 44 2.70 1.19 2.84
C VAL A 44 3.25 0.88 1.46
N THR A 45 2.87 -0.25 0.85
CA THR A 45 3.31 -0.61 -0.50
C THR A 45 2.88 0.43 -1.53
N PHE A 46 1.62 0.88 -1.46
CA PHE A 46 1.09 1.91 -2.36
C PHE A 46 1.85 3.23 -2.22
N LEU A 47 1.99 3.75 -0.99
CA LEU A 47 2.69 5.01 -0.73
C LEU A 47 4.16 4.92 -1.11
N PHE A 48 4.83 3.82 -0.77
CA PHE A 48 6.23 3.60 -1.14
C PHE A 48 6.42 3.69 -2.66
N LEU A 49 5.63 2.95 -3.42
CA LEU A 49 5.71 2.98 -4.89
C LEU A 49 5.32 4.35 -5.46
N LEU A 50 4.29 5.00 -4.90
CA LEU A 50 3.87 6.34 -5.32
C LEU A 50 5.02 7.34 -5.16
N PHE A 51 5.64 7.41 -3.99
CA PHE A 51 6.74 8.34 -3.73
C PHE A 51 7.99 8.00 -4.54
N CYS A 52 8.36 6.72 -4.68
CA CYS A 52 9.51 6.33 -5.50
C CYS A 52 9.32 6.70 -6.98
N ASN A 53 8.11 6.54 -7.52
CA ASN A 53 7.81 6.92 -8.90
C ASN A 53 7.77 8.43 -9.09
N LEU A 54 7.17 9.19 -8.15
CA LEU A 54 7.17 10.66 -8.19
C LEU A 54 8.59 11.23 -8.08
N GLN A 55 9.41 10.68 -7.18
CA GLN A 55 10.82 11.05 -7.05
C GLN A 55 11.60 10.75 -8.33
N GLY A 56 11.20 9.72 -9.08
CA GLY A 56 11.80 9.37 -10.37
C GLY A 56 11.56 10.38 -11.49
N MET A 57 10.56 11.25 -11.35
CA MET A 57 10.28 12.31 -12.32
C MET A 57 11.13 13.57 -12.10
N ILE A 58 11.88 13.64 -11.00
CA ILE A 58 12.72 14.78 -10.67
C ILE A 58 14.06 14.65 -11.43
N PRO A 59 14.50 15.68 -12.19
CA PRO A 59 15.77 15.64 -12.89
C PRO A 59 16.93 15.48 -11.90
N TYR A 60 17.95 14.70 -12.27
CA TYR A 60 19.10 14.34 -11.43
C TYR A 60 18.78 13.46 -10.20
N SER A 61 17.55 12.98 -10.08
CA SER A 61 17.16 12.03 -9.03
C SER A 61 17.50 10.59 -9.40
N PHE A 62 17.87 9.80 -8.39
CA PHE A 62 18.11 8.37 -8.55
C PHE A 62 16.82 7.57 -8.30
N THR A 63 16.40 6.80 -9.30
CA THR A 63 15.16 6.02 -9.27
C THR A 63 15.36 4.69 -8.54
N VAL A 64 14.90 4.61 -7.29
CA VAL A 64 14.92 3.37 -6.49
C VAL A 64 14.22 2.22 -7.23
N THR A 65 13.09 2.49 -7.89
CA THR A 65 12.32 1.50 -8.66
C THR A 65 13.04 1.01 -9.93
N SER A 66 14.06 1.71 -10.44
CA SER A 66 14.83 1.25 -11.60
C SER A 66 15.71 0.04 -11.26
N HIS A 67 15.97 -0.22 -9.98
CA HIS A 67 16.58 -1.47 -9.57
C HIS A 67 15.58 -2.61 -9.60
N PHE A 68 15.78 -3.49 -10.57
CA PHE A 68 15.04 -4.74 -10.70
C PHE A 68 14.97 -5.54 -9.39
N LEU A 69 16.07 -5.57 -8.62
CA LEU A 69 16.15 -6.26 -7.34
C LEU A 69 15.12 -5.77 -6.32
N ILE A 70 14.85 -4.46 -6.27
CA ILE A 70 13.95 -3.87 -5.28
C ILE A 70 12.50 -4.25 -5.60
N THR A 71 12.12 -4.16 -6.87
CA THR A 71 10.79 -4.57 -7.34
C THR A 71 10.56 -6.07 -7.15
N LEU A 72 11.58 -6.90 -7.44
CA LEU A 72 11.49 -8.33 -7.20
C LEU A 72 11.36 -8.67 -5.72
N ALA A 73 12.18 -8.07 -4.85
CA ALA A 73 12.14 -8.33 -3.41
C ALA A 73 10.77 -8.00 -2.81
N LEU A 74 10.20 -6.85 -3.19
CA LEU A 74 8.86 -6.43 -2.78
C LEU A 74 7.79 -7.43 -3.26
N SER A 75 7.85 -7.84 -4.52
CA SER A 75 6.90 -8.79 -5.11
C SER A 75 6.95 -10.16 -4.43
N PHE A 76 8.15 -10.75 -4.30
CA PHE A 76 8.32 -12.05 -3.63
C PHE A 76 7.91 -12.02 -2.16
N SER A 77 8.22 -10.94 -1.43
CA SER A 77 7.83 -10.80 -0.03
C SER A 77 6.30 -10.85 0.13
N ILE A 78 5.56 -10.08 -0.68
CA ILE A 78 4.10 -10.07 -0.66
C ILE A 78 3.56 -11.43 -1.09
N PHE A 79 4.09 -12.02 -2.17
CA PHE A 79 3.67 -13.30 -2.71
C PHE A 79 3.80 -14.45 -1.68
N ILE A 80 4.94 -14.54 -1.00
CA ILE A 80 5.15 -15.54 0.05
C ILE A 80 4.19 -15.29 1.21
N GLY A 81 4.03 -14.03 1.63
CA GLY A 81 3.12 -13.65 2.72
C GLY A 81 1.67 -14.09 2.46
N ILE A 82 1.12 -13.78 1.28
CA ILE A 82 -0.25 -14.19 0.93
C ILE A 82 -0.38 -15.72 0.80
N THR A 83 0.66 -16.39 0.32
CA THR A 83 0.67 -17.86 0.17
C THR A 83 0.57 -18.54 1.53
N ILE A 84 1.36 -18.09 2.50
CA ILE A 84 1.32 -18.60 3.88
C ILE A 84 -0.07 -18.37 4.50
N VAL A 85 -0.63 -17.15 4.38
CA VAL A 85 -1.96 -16.86 4.92
C VAL A 85 -3.04 -17.70 4.22
N GLY A 86 -2.92 -17.93 2.91
CA GLY A 86 -3.82 -18.80 2.16
C GLY A 86 -3.85 -20.23 2.72
N PHE A 87 -2.68 -20.83 2.97
CA PHE A 87 -2.58 -22.15 3.59
C PHE A 87 -3.12 -22.17 5.02
N GLN A 88 -2.86 -21.15 5.84
CA GLN A 88 -3.37 -21.11 7.22
C GLN A 88 -4.89 -21.02 7.32
N ARG A 89 -5.54 -20.43 6.30
CA ARG A 89 -6.96 -20.07 6.35
C ARG A 89 -7.85 -21.03 5.58
N HIS A 90 -7.30 -21.73 4.59
CA HIS A 90 -8.03 -22.63 3.69
C HIS A 90 -7.37 -24.00 3.48
N GLY A 91 -6.17 -24.21 4.03
CA GLY A 91 -5.46 -25.50 4.02
C GLY A 91 -5.76 -26.35 5.24
#